data_AF-A0A3D0UU61-F1
#
_entry.id   AF-A0A3D0UU61-F1
#
_cell.length_a   1.000
_cell.length_b   1.000
_cell.length_c   1.000
_cell.angle_alpha   90.00
_cell.angle_beta   90.00
_cell.angle_gamma   90.00
#
_symmetry.space_group_name_H-M   'P 1'
#
loop_
_entity.id
_entity.type
_entity.pdbx_description
1 polymer ?
#
loop_
_entity_poly.entity_id
_entity_poly.type
_entity_poly.pdbx_seq_one_letter_code
_entity_poly.pdbx_strand_id
1 'polypeptide(L)'
;MKLIVDTKQRYAKMRAHTAAHLLHAELVKIFPTTKQAGSFVDEDYLRFDFAADRALSVEELAQVQKNVNDLIYAALPVETTETSFDDAVKNGAKAFFEDKYGDVVRMVKVDQDISTELCGGTHAHNTKDI
;
A
#
# COMPACT_ATOMS: atom_id res chain seq x y z
N MET A 1 -6.96 -10.73 -32.97
CA MET A 1 -6.29 -9.58 -32.35
C MET A 1 -5.81 -10.01 -30.97
N LYS A 2 -4.52 -9.87 -30.65
CA LYS A 2 -3.95 -10.22 -29.33
C LYS A 2 -3.63 -8.94 -28.58
N LEU A 3 -4.21 -8.75 -27.40
CA LEU A 3 -3.89 -7.63 -26.52
C LEU A 3 -2.65 -8.00 -25.70
N ILE A 4 -1.68 -7.08 -25.62
CA ILE A 4 -0.41 -7.28 -24.92
C ILE A 4 -0.22 -6.11 -23.96
N VAL A 5 0.12 -6.42 -22.71
CA VAL A 5 0.44 -5.43 -21.68
C VAL A 5 1.89 -4.97 -21.85
N ASP A 6 2.14 -3.66 -21.75
CA ASP A 6 3.50 -3.15 -21.60
C ASP A 6 4.05 -3.56 -20.22
N THR A 7 5.07 -4.42 -20.24
CA THR A 7 5.64 -4.98 -19.02
C THR A 7 6.39 -3.94 -18.21
N LYS A 8 7.10 -3.01 -18.84
CA LYS A 8 7.88 -1.99 -18.12
C LYS A 8 6.98 -1.06 -17.35
N GLN A 9 5.95 -0.54 -18.03
CA GLN A 9 4.91 0.29 -17.40
C GLN A 9 4.22 -0.49 -16.26
N ARG A 10 3.85 -1.75 -16.50
CA ARG A 10 3.20 -2.58 -15.48
C ARG A 10 4.06 -2.72 -14.23
N TYR A 11 5.35 -3.06 -14.38
CA TYR A 11 6.25 -3.19 -13.23
C TYR A 11 6.45 -1.88 -12.50
N ALA A 12 6.60 -0.76 -13.21
CA ALA A 12 6.74 0.55 -12.56
C ALA A 12 5.51 0.89 -11.70
N LYS A 13 4.30 0.66 -12.21
CA LYS A 13 3.05 0.86 -11.44
C LYS A 13 2.92 -0.10 -10.26
N MET A 14 3.38 -1.34 -10.38
CA MET A 14 3.40 -2.31 -9.27
C MET A 14 4.30 -1.85 -8.12
N ARG A 15 5.49 -1.32 -8.43
CA ARG A 15 6.42 -0.75 -7.44
C ARG A 15 5.80 0.45 -6.73
N ALA A 16 5.31 1.42 -7.51
CA ALA A 16 4.65 2.61 -6.98
C ALA A 16 3.44 2.27 -6.08
N HIS A 17 2.63 1.29 -6.48
CA HIS A 17 1.50 0.85 -5.67
C HIS A 17 1.94 0.23 -4.34
N THR A 18 2.94 -0.64 -4.36
CA THR A 18 3.48 -1.25 -3.14
C THR A 18 4.08 -0.18 -2.22
N ALA A 19 4.80 0.80 -2.78
CA ALA A 19 5.33 1.92 -2.03
C ALA A 19 4.25 2.78 -1.36
N ALA A 20 3.06 2.92 -1.96
CA ALA A 20 1.93 3.61 -1.34
C ALA A 20 1.45 2.91 -0.05
N HIS A 21 1.47 1.56 -0.01
CA HIS A 21 1.15 0.80 1.20
C HIS A 21 2.19 1.00 2.31
N LEU A 22 3.48 1.01 1.95
CA LEU A 22 4.56 1.29 2.92
C LEU A 22 4.43 2.71 3.48
N LEU A 23 4.18 3.69 2.61
CA LEU A 23 3.98 5.08 3.02
C LEU A 23 2.78 5.20 3.98
N HIS A 24 1.66 4.56 3.66
CA HIS A 24 0.48 4.58 4.53
C HIS A 24 0.76 3.94 5.90
N ALA A 25 1.48 2.81 5.94
CA ALA A 25 1.87 2.17 7.20
C ALA A 25 2.70 3.10 8.09
N GLU A 26 3.65 3.85 7.53
CA GLU A 26 4.45 4.82 8.29
C GLU A 26 3.65 6.05 8.71
N LEU A 27 2.76 6.56 7.86
CA LEU A 27 1.91 7.71 8.18
C LEU A 27 0.95 7.40 9.34
N VAL A 28 0.44 6.17 9.44
CA VAL A 28 -0.43 5.73 10.55
C VAL A 28 0.31 5.74 11.89
N LYS A 29 1.64 5.55 11.91
CA LYS A 29 2.41 5.65 13.16
C LYS A 29 2.47 7.07 13.71
N ILE A 30 2.41 8.08 12.82
CA ILE A 30 2.44 9.51 13.18
C ILE A 30 1.02 10.03 13.42
N PHE A 31 0.09 9.64 12.56
CA PHE A 31 -1.32 10.03 12.61
C PHE A 31 -2.20 8.77 12.73
N PRO A 32 -2.42 8.22 13.93
CA PRO A 32 -3.12 6.94 14.12
C PRO A 32 -4.56 6.90 13.60
N THR A 33 -5.22 8.05 13.55
CA THR A 33 -6.58 8.21 13.02
C THR A 33 -6.62 8.55 11.54
N THR A 34 -5.46 8.60 10.86
CA THR A 34 -5.39 8.94 9.45
C THR A 34 -6.12 7.91 8.60
N LYS A 35 -6.73 8.41 7.54
CA LYS A 35 -7.38 7.61 6.50
C LYS A 35 -6.88 8.11 5.16
N GLN A 36 -6.73 7.18 4.22
CA GLN A 36 -6.48 7.51 2.83
C GLN A 36 -7.67 8.32 2.28
N ALA A 37 -7.37 9.51 1.74
CA ALA A 37 -8.33 10.37 1.05
C ALA A 37 -8.20 10.26 -0.48
N GLY A 38 -7.05 9.80 -0.97
CA GLY A 38 -6.78 9.63 -2.39
C GLY A 38 -5.44 8.95 -2.64
N SER A 39 -5.30 8.28 -3.79
CA SER A 39 -4.01 7.78 -4.24
C SER A 39 -3.94 7.80 -5.76
N PHE A 40 -2.77 8.18 -6.28
CA PHE A 40 -2.42 8.12 -7.69
C PHE A 40 -1.07 7.43 -7.83
N VAL A 41 -0.99 6.43 -8.71
CA VAL A 41 0.24 5.69 -8.98
C VAL A 41 0.50 5.74 -10.48
N ASP A 42 1.70 6.16 -10.85
CA ASP A 42 2.17 6.13 -12.23
C ASP A 42 3.59 5.58 -12.30
N GLU A 43 4.17 5.56 -13.50
CA GLU A 43 5.50 4.99 -13.72
C GLU A 43 6.62 5.75 -12.99
N ASP A 44 6.51 7.08 -12.95
CA ASP A 44 7.58 7.96 -12.47
C ASP A 44 7.36 8.47 -11.03
N TYR A 45 6.13 8.46 -10.54
CA TYR A 45 5.79 8.97 -9.21
C TYR A 45 4.50 8.37 -8.67
N LEU A 46 4.32 8.52 -7.36
CA LEU A 46 3.05 8.29 -6.68
C LEU A 46 2.65 9.52 -5.89
N ARG A 47 1.34 9.70 -5.69
CA ARG A 47 0.75 10.66 -4.78
C ARG A 47 -0.14 9.92 -3.79
N PHE A 48 -0.02 10.23 -2.51
CA PHE A 48 -0.85 9.66 -1.46
C PHE A 48 -1.44 10.79 -0.62
N ASP A 49 -2.77 10.93 -0.69
CA ASP A 49 -3.51 11.97 0.00
C ASP A 49 -4.09 11.34 1.28
N PHE A 50 -3.86 11.96 2.44
CA PHE A 50 -4.25 11.41 3.74
C PHE A 50 -4.81 12.50 4.66
N ALA A 51 -5.67 12.10 5.60
CA ALA A 51 -6.21 13.00 6.60
C ALA A 51 -5.20 13.23 7.73
N ALA A 52 -4.88 14.49 8.03
CA ALA A 52 -4.04 14.88 9.15
C ALA A 52 -4.56 16.17 9.79
N ASP A 53 -4.34 16.32 11.10
CA ASP A 53 -4.69 17.51 11.87
C ASP A 53 -3.67 18.65 11.70
N ARG A 54 -2.48 18.33 11.17
CA ARG A 54 -1.41 19.28 10.84
C ARG A 54 -0.54 18.76 9.70
N ALA A 55 0.29 19.64 9.16
CA ALA A 55 1.36 19.22 8.25
C ALA A 55 2.43 18.38 9.00
N LEU A 56 3.09 17.50 8.25
CA LEU A 56 4.29 16.81 8.72
C LEU A 56 5.41 17.83 8.95
N SER A 57 6.20 17.64 10.01
CA SER A 57 7.45 18.37 10.20
C SER A 57 8.53 17.87 9.22
N VAL A 58 9.62 18.63 9.09
CA VAL A 58 10.76 18.23 8.25
C VAL A 58 11.40 16.94 8.79
N GLU A 59 11.47 16.80 10.10
CA GLU A 59 12.00 15.63 10.79
C GLU A 59 11.12 14.40 10.57
N GLU A 60 9.80 14.57 10.63
CA GLU A 60 8.85 13.48 10.37
C GLU A 60 8.88 13.04 8.90
N LEU A 61 8.98 13.98 7.95
CA LEU A 61 9.18 13.67 6.54
C LEU A 61 10.45 12.85 6.32
N ALA A 62 11.57 13.28 6.91
CA ALA A 62 12.83 12.55 6.84
C ALA A 62 12.74 11.16 7.49
N GLN A 63 12.03 11.04 8.60
CA GLN A 63 11.82 9.77 9.29
C GLN A 63 10.98 8.80 8.47
N VAL A 64 9.86 9.27 7.88
CA VAL A 64 9.02 8.45 6.98
C VAL A 64 9.85 7.96 5.80
N GLN A 65 10.60 8.86 5.15
CA GLN A 65 11.46 8.49 4.03
C GLN A 65 12.49 7.43 4.45
N LYS A 66 13.14 7.60 5.61
CA LYS A 66 14.13 6.64 6.11
C LYS A 66 13.48 5.27 6.35
N ASN A 67 12.34 5.23 7.06
CA ASN A 67 11.67 3.98 7.42
C ASN A 67 11.18 3.22 6.19
N VAL A 68 10.60 3.92 5.21
CA VAL A 68 10.17 3.28 3.94
C VAL A 68 11.37 2.64 3.24
N ASN A 69 12.52 3.32 3.19
CA ASN A 69 13.74 2.75 2.61
C ASN A 69 14.27 1.56 3.42
N ASP A 70 14.23 1.61 4.76
CA ASP A 70 14.62 0.48 5.60
C ASP A 70 13.74 -0.76 5.31
N LEU A 71 12.43 -0.57 5.10
CA LEU A 71 11.50 -1.65 4.72
C LEU A 71 11.77 -2.20 3.33
N ILE A 72 12.21 -1.37 2.38
CA ILE A 72 12.67 -1.81 1.05
C ILE A 72 13.93 -2.68 1.20
N TYR A 73 14.92 -2.21 1.97
CA TYR A 73 16.16 -2.97 2.20
C TYR A 73 15.96 -4.27 2.98
N ALA A 74 14.92 -4.35 3.82
CA ALA A 74 14.56 -5.56 4.53
C ALA A 74 14.05 -6.69 3.62
N ALA A 75 13.76 -6.42 2.34
CA ALA A 75 13.36 -7.42 1.35
C ALA A 75 12.18 -8.29 1.80
N LEU A 76 11.12 -7.65 2.30
CA LEU A 76 9.95 -8.29 2.87
C LEU A 76 9.05 -8.87 1.76
N PRO A 77 8.43 -10.05 1.98
CA PRO A 77 7.49 -10.62 1.03
C PRO A 77 6.21 -9.78 0.95
N VAL A 78 5.66 -9.71 -0.27
CA VAL A 78 4.36 -9.09 -0.54
C VAL A 78 3.42 -10.16 -1.08
N GLU A 79 2.42 -10.50 -0.29
CA GLU A 79 1.52 -11.62 -0.53
C GLU A 79 0.10 -11.13 -0.80
N THR A 80 -0.61 -11.80 -1.70
CA THR A 80 -1.99 -11.46 -2.02
C THR A 80 -2.88 -12.67 -1.91
N THR A 81 -4.00 -12.54 -1.20
CA THR A 81 -4.95 -13.64 -0.95
C THR A 81 -6.38 -13.17 -1.22
N GLU A 82 -7.21 -14.03 -1.78
CA GLU A 82 -8.65 -13.80 -1.88
C GLU A 82 -9.36 -14.49 -0.72
N THR A 83 -10.26 -13.77 -0.05
CA THR A 83 -10.97 -14.27 1.14
C THR A 83 -12.29 -13.53 1.32
N SER A 84 -13.08 -13.89 2.34
CA SER A 84 -14.29 -13.16 2.70
C SER A 84 -13.96 -11.81 3.34
N PHE A 85 -14.85 -10.82 3.23
CA PHE A 85 -14.65 -9.53 3.89
C PHE A 85 -14.42 -9.68 5.40
N ASP A 86 -15.26 -10.49 6.05
CA ASP A 86 -15.17 -10.75 7.49
C ASP A 86 -13.83 -11.38 7.88
N ASP A 87 -13.34 -12.34 7.10
CA ASP A 87 -12.06 -12.98 7.38
C ASP A 87 -10.88 -12.04 7.11
N ALA A 88 -10.96 -11.19 6.07
CA ALA A 88 -9.94 -10.17 5.85
C ALA A 88 -9.85 -9.20 7.04
N VAL A 89 -10.99 -8.70 7.54
CA VAL A 89 -11.04 -7.80 8.70
C VAL A 89 -10.52 -8.50 9.96
N LYS A 90 -10.87 -9.78 10.20
CA LYS A 90 -10.31 -10.58 11.30
C LYS A 90 -8.79 -10.73 11.21
N ASN A 91 -8.24 -10.78 10.00
CA ASN A 91 -6.80 -10.83 9.75
C ASN A 91 -6.12 -9.45 9.79
N GLY A 92 -6.83 -8.40 10.21
CA GLY A 92 -6.28 -7.05 10.37
C GLY A 92 -6.26 -6.21 9.10
N ALA A 93 -6.96 -6.63 8.05
CA ALA A 93 -7.04 -5.85 6.82
C ALA A 93 -7.75 -4.52 7.05
N LYS A 94 -7.09 -3.42 6.69
CA LYS A 94 -7.73 -2.12 6.64
C LYS A 94 -8.66 -2.06 5.43
N ALA A 95 -9.94 -1.81 5.70
CA ALA A 95 -10.97 -1.55 4.71
C ALA A 95 -11.24 -0.04 4.68
N PHE A 96 -11.01 0.59 3.53
CA PHE A 96 -11.17 2.04 3.41
C PHE A 96 -12.58 2.45 2.96
N PHE A 97 -13.29 1.54 2.28
CA PHE A 97 -14.58 1.80 1.65
C PHE A 97 -15.55 0.65 1.87
N GLU A 98 -16.00 0.45 3.12
CA GLU A 98 -16.85 -0.68 3.54
C GLU A 98 -18.04 -0.93 2.59
N ASP A 99 -18.73 0.13 2.14
CA ASP A 99 -19.89 0.04 1.25
C ASP A 99 -19.59 -0.44 -0.19
N LYS A 100 -18.32 -0.69 -0.54
CA LYS A 100 -17.88 -1.06 -1.90
C LYS A 100 -17.40 -2.50 -2.03
N TYR A 101 -17.27 -3.25 -0.94
CA TYR A 101 -16.73 -4.59 -0.99
C TYR A 101 -17.83 -5.63 -1.19
N GLY A 102 -17.60 -6.58 -2.11
CA GLY A 102 -18.45 -7.74 -2.31
C GLY A 102 -18.09 -8.90 -1.38
N ASP A 103 -18.71 -10.06 -1.60
CA ASP A 103 -18.53 -11.26 -0.77
C ASP A 103 -17.07 -11.78 -0.76
N VAL A 104 -16.35 -11.57 -1.86
CA VAL A 104 -14.93 -11.93 -2.01
C VAL A 104 -14.11 -10.66 -2.18
N VAL A 105 -13.08 -10.53 -1.36
CA VAL A 105 -12.15 -9.41 -1.37
C VAL A 105 -10.72 -9.90 -1.58
N ARG A 106 -9.90 -9.05 -2.19
CA ARG A 106 -8.46 -9.29 -2.33
C ARG A 106 -7.70 -8.51 -1.26
N MET A 107 -7.01 -9.24 -0.41
CA MET A 107 -6.14 -8.72 0.63
C MET A 107 -4.69 -8.72 0.13
N VAL A 108 -3.98 -7.62 0.37
CA VAL A 108 -2.55 -7.46 0.11
C VAL A 108 -1.85 -7.28 1.45
N LYS A 109 -0.80 -8.05 1.66
CA LYS A 109 -0.04 -8.11 2.91
C LYS A 109 1.44 -7.88 2.61
N VAL A 110 2.04 -6.89 3.24
CA VAL A 110 3.49 -6.63 3.21
C VAL A 110 4.01 -6.97 4.59
N ASP A 111 4.58 -8.17 4.75
CA ASP A 111 4.82 -8.77 6.07
C ASP A 111 3.56 -8.73 7.00
N GLN A 112 3.55 -9.40 8.14
CA GLN A 112 2.36 -9.38 9.00
C GLN A 112 2.19 -8.10 9.78
N ASP A 113 3.30 -7.45 10.13
CA ASP A 113 3.30 -6.36 11.09
C ASP A 113 3.41 -4.98 10.44
N ILE A 114 3.55 -4.90 9.11
CA ILE A 114 3.76 -3.63 8.40
C ILE A 114 2.48 -3.13 7.73
N SER A 115 1.90 -3.89 6.79
CA SER A 115 0.68 -3.47 6.10
C SER A 115 -0.18 -4.67 5.71
N THR A 116 -1.46 -4.60 6.02
CA THR A 116 -2.49 -5.53 5.53
C THR A 116 -3.71 -4.71 5.11
N GLU A 117 -4.02 -4.72 3.82
CA GLU A 117 -5.02 -3.82 3.24
C GLU A 117 -5.84 -4.51 2.14
N LEU A 118 -7.12 -4.12 2.01
CA LEU A 118 -7.94 -4.58 0.88
C LEU A 118 -7.58 -3.78 -0.37
N CYS A 119 -6.96 -4.43 -1.36
CA CYS A 119 -6.54 -3.78 -2.59
C CYS A 119 -6.61 -4.70 -3.82
N GLY A 120 -7.34 -4.24 -4.84
CA GLY A 120 -7.48 -4.93 -6.14
C GLY A 120 -6.39 -4.62 -7.17
N GLY A 121 -5.41 -3.77 -6.83
CA GLY A 121 -4.33 -3.41 -7.73
C GLY A 121 -3.25 -4.49 -7.89
N THR A 122 -2.32 -4.27 -8.80
CA THR A 122 -1.12 -5.12 -8.94
C THR A 122 0.01 -4.58 -8.06
N HIS A 123 0.78 -5.48 -7.46
CA HIS A 123 1.83 -5.17 -6.48
C HIS A 123 3.12 -5.90 -6.81
N ALA A 124 4.26 -5.37 -6.37
CA ALA A 124 5.51 -6.10 -6.38
C ALA A 124 5.41 -7.36 -5.50
N HIS A 125 6.28 -8.35 -5.70
CA HIS A 125 6.29 -9.58 -4.90
C HIS A 125 7.18 -9.48 -3.66
N ASN A 126 8.06 -8.47 -3.63
CA ASN A 126 8.97 -8.22 -2.53
C ASN A 126 9.26 -6.71 -2.45
N THR A 127 9.45 -6.18 -1.23
CA THR A 127 9.72 -4.74 -1.05
C THR A 127 11.05 -4.31 -1.67
N LYS A 128 12.03 -5.21 -1.82
CA LYS A 128 13.30 -4.90 -2.50
C LYS A 128 13.15 -4.59 -3.99
N ASP A 129 12.00 -4.99 -4.57
CA ASP A 129 11.72 -4.80 -5.98
C ASP A 129 11.12 -3.41 -6.24
N ILE A 130 10.93 -2.57 -5.21
CA ILE A 130 10.51 -1.16 -5.29
C ILE A 130 11.72 -0.28 -5.66
#